data_AF-A0AAU3Z111-F1
#
_entry.id   AF-A0AAU3Z111-F1
#
_cell.length_a   1.000
_cell.length_b   1.000
_cell.length_c   1.000
_cell.angle_alpha   90.00
_cell.angle_beta   90.00
_cell.angle_gamma   90.00
#
_symmetry.space_group_name_H-M   'P 1'
#
loop_
_entity.id
_entity.type
_entity.pdbx_description
1 polymer ?
#
loop_
_entity_poly.entity_id
_entity_poly.type
_entity_poly.pdbx_seq_one_letter_code
_entity_poly.pdbx_strand_id
1 'polypeptide(L)'
;MLRVVENHSSPRTAAFFDLDKTVIAKSSTLTFSKSFYQGGLINRRAVLRTAYAQFVFLAGGADHDQMERMREYLSALCKGWNVRQVKQIVAETLHDLIDPIIYDEAASLIEEHHTAGRDVVIVSTSGAEVVEPIGELLGADRVVATRMVVGADGCFTGEVEYYAYGPTKAEAVKELAASEGYDLARCYAYSDSATDIPMLESVGHPHAVNPDRALRREAGAREWPILVFNRPVRLKQRLPALRMPPRPALVAAAAVGAAAATAGLVWYANRGGRSSARRGLFARV
;
A
#
# COMPACT_ATOMS: atom_id res chain seq x y z
N MET A 1 29.26 -8.34 -35.29
CA MET A 1 28.08 -7.49 -35.01
C MET A 1 27.30 -8.15 -33.88
N LEU A 2 27.68 -7.87 -32.64
CA LEU A 2 27.00 -8.40 -31.45
C LEU A 2 25.67 -7.67 -31.32
N ARG A 3 24.55 -8.40 -31.49
CA ARG A 3 23.23 -7.88 -31.14
C ARG A 3 23.23 -7.65 -29.63
N VAL A 4 23.12 -6.37 -29.24
CA VAL A 4 22.69 -6.02 -27.90
C VAL A 4 21.32 -6.67 -27.72
N VAL A 5 21.26 -7.70 -26.87
CA VAL A 5 19.99 -8.20 -26.36
C VAL A 5 19.52 -7.11 -25.42
N GLU A 6 18.70 -6.20 -25.92
CA GLU A 6 17.93 -5.30 -25.07
C GLU A 6 17.05 -6.19 -24.20
N ASN A 7 17.49 -6.35 -22.95
CA ASN A 7 16.75 -7.05 -21.93
C ASN A 7 15.55 -6.16 -21.60
N HIS A 8 14.47 -6.30 -22.37
CA HIS A 8 13.21 -5.61 -22.12
C HIS A 8 12.62 -6.21 -20.84
N SER A 9 13.08 -5.72 -19.68
CA SER A 9 12.35 -5.93 -18.44
C SER A 9 10.93 -5.46 -18.68
N SER A 10 9.96 -6.37 -18.61
CA SER A 10 8.54 -6.03 -18.71
C SER A 10 8.25 -4.80 -17.85
N PRO A 11 7.52 -3.79 -18.37
CA PRO A 11 7.25 -2.58 -17.61
C PRO A 11 6.58 -2.96 -16.28
N ARG A 12 6.99 -2.28 -15.21
CA ARG A 12 6.44 -2.54 -13.87
C ARG A 12 4.96 -2.13 -13.86
N THR A 13 4.21 -2.68 -12.94
CA THR A 13 2.77 -2.37 -12.79
C THR A 13 2.44 -2.21 -11.32
N ALA A 14 1.40 -1.45 -11.04
CA ALA A 14 0.98 -1.13 -9.68
C ALA A 14 -0.55 -1.19 -9.53
N ALA A 15 -0.99 -1.36 -8.29
CA ALA A 15 -2.37 -1.24 -7.88
C ALA A 15 -2.51 -0.11 -6.86
N PHE A 16 -3.28 0.92 -7.22
CA PHE A 16 -3.52 2.11 -6.41
C PHE A 16 -4.83 1.96 -5.64
N PHE A 17 -4.77 2.09 -4.32
CA PHE A 17 -5.93 1.92 -3.45
C PHE A 17 -6.21 3.20 -2.70
N ASP A 18 -7.42 3.72 -2.86
CA ASP A 18 -7.95 4.60 -1.82
C ASP A 18 -8.08 3.84 -0.48
N LEU A 19 -8.02 4.56 0.64
CA LEU A 19 -7.97 3.95 1.96
C LEU A 19 -9.34 3.94 2.65
N ASP A 20 -9.89 5.12 2.88
CA ASP A 20 -11.08 5.31 3.72
C ASP A 20 -12.31 4.79 2.97
N LYS A 21 -13.09 3.91 3.58
CA LYS A 21 -14.27 3.23 2.98
C LYS A 21 -13.97 2.32 1.77
N THR A 22 -12.76 2.36 1.23
CA THR A 22 -12.27 1.48 0.17
C THR A 22 -11.59 0.24 0.75
N VAL A 23 -10.49 0.42 1.49
CA VAL A 23 -9.76 -0.68 2.16
C VAL A 23 -10.22 -0.87 3.60
N ILE A 24 -10.52 0.23 4.28
CA ILE A 24 -11.01 0.26 5.66
C ILE A 24 -12.49 0.65 5.67
N ALA A 25 -13.34 -0.07 6.40
CA ALA A 25 -14.78 0.16 6.43
C ALA A 25 -15.24 1.51 7.03
N LYS A 26 -14.31 2.32 7.56
CA LYS A 26 -14.56 3.60 8.22
C LYS A 26 -13.52 4.62 7.81
N SER A 27 -13.82 5.91 8.03
CA SER A 27 -12.79 6.94 7.90
C SER A 27 -11.73 6.77 8.98
N SER A 28 -10.46 6.76 8.57
CA SER A 28 -9.29 6.71 9.45
C SER A 28 -9.27 7.89 10.42
N THR A 29 -9.53 9.12 9.95
CA THR A 29 -9.57 10.32 10.80
C THR A 29 -10.61 10.22 11.92
N LEU A 30 -11.81 9.75 11.61
CA LEU A 30 -12.87 9.55 12.61
C LEU A 30 -12.52 8.42 13.58
N THR A 31 -11.84 7.38 13.10
CA THR A 31 -11.44 6.23 13.91
C THR A 31 -10.43 6.62 15.00
N PHE A 32 -9.44 7.46 14.67
CA PHE A 32 -8.44 7.94 15.63
C PHE A 32 -8.89 9.13 16.49
N SER A 33 -10.03 9.78 16.17
CA SER A 33 -10.51 10.97 16.88
C SER A 33 -10.62 10.80 18.41
N LYS A 34 -11.08 9.62 18.87
CA LYS A 34 -11.18 9.31 20.30
C LYS A 34 -9.80 9.19 20.95
N SER A 35 -8.85 8.54 20.27
CA SER A 35 -7.47 8.39 20.75
C SER A 35 -6.75 9.73 20.83
N PHE A 36 -6.92 10.61 19.84
CA PHE A 36 -6.36 11.96 19.88
C PHE A 36 -6.98 12.83 20.97
N TYR A 37 -8.27 12.65 21.27
CA TYR A 37 -8.91 13.29 22.42
C TYR A 37 -8.35 12.78 23.75
N GLN A 38 -8.19 11.46 23.91
CA GLN A 38 -7.62 10.85 25.12
C GLN A 38 -6.14 11.20 25.31
N GLY A 39 -5.38 11.32 24.22
CA GLY A 39 -3.99 11.74 24.21
C GLY A 39 -3.80 13.25 24.36
N GLY A 40 -4.87 14.04 24.54
CA GLY A 40 -4.79 15.47 24.83
C GLY A 40 -4.54 16.38 23.62
N LEU A 41 -4.50 15.83 22.40
CA LEU A 41 -4.35 16.60 21.16
C LEU A 41 -5.65 17.32 20.78
N ILE A 42 -6.79 16.68 21.00
CA ILE A 42 -8.11 17.28 20.77
C ILE A 42 -8.69 17.76 22.10
N ASN A 43 -8.91 19.06 22.24
CA ASN A 43 -9.59 19.64 23.40
C ASN A 43 -11.10 19.77 23.16
N ARG A 44 -11.95 19.62 24.19
CA ARG A 44 -13.42 19.79 24.13
C ARG A 44 -13.85 21.09 23.45
N ARG A 45 -13.08 22.17 23.67
CA ARG A 45 -13.33 23.48 23.02
C ARG A 45 -13.10 23.43 21.51
N ALA A 46 -12.09 22.70 21.04
CA ALA A 46 -11.84 22.50 19.62
C ALA A 46 -12.99 21.69 18.99
N VAL A 47 -13.40 20.59 19.62
CA VAL A 47 -14.55 19.77 19.17
C VAL A 47 -15.84 20.57 19.06
N LEU A 48 -16.16 21.39 20.07
CA LEU A 48 -17.34 22.26 20.04
C LEU A 48 -17.27 23.30 18.91
N ARG A 49 -16.07 23.84 18.65
CA ARG A 49 -15.85 24.80 17.55
C ARG A 49 -15.99 24.14 16.19
N THR A 50 -15.47 22.91 16.04
CA THR A 50 -15.62 22.06 14.84
C THR A 50 -17.07 21.70 14.59
N ALA A 51 -17.80 21.27 15.62
CA ALA A 51 -19.22 20.95 15.52
C ALA A 51 -20.04 22.18 15.11
N TYR A 52 -19.74 23.36 15.66
CA TYR A 52 -20.39 24.61 15.29
C TYR A 52 -20.07 25.04 13.85
N ALA A 53 -18.79 24.98 13.45
CA ALA A 53 -18.38 25.29 12.07
C ALA A 53 -19.02 24.34 11.06
N GLN A 54 -19.09 23.05 11.38
CA GLN A 54 -19.71 22.05 10.53
C GLN A 54 -21.24 22.20 10.45
N PHE A 55 -21.89 22.64 11.53
CA PHE A 55 -23.31 22.98 11.54
C PHE A 55 -23.62 24.20 10.65
N VAL A 56 -22.82 25.28 10.78
CA VAL A 56 -22.94 26.47 9.91
C VAL A 56 -22.65 26.11 8.45
N PHE A 57 -21.71 25.19 8.20
CA PHE A 57 -21.38 24.71 6.87
C PHE A 57 -22.50 23.86 6.25
N LEU A 58 -23.10 22.92 7.00
CA LEU A 58 -24.23 22.12 6.52
C LEU A 58 -25.46 22.99 6.16
N ALA A 59 -25.55 24.19 6.74
CA ALA A 59 -26.60 25.15 6.44
C ALA A 59 -26.32 26.00 5.18
N GLY A 60 -25.08 26.03 4.67
CA GLY A 60 -24.70 26.72 3.42
C GLY A 60 -24.29 25.72 2.35
N GLY A 61 -25.02 25.63 1.24
CA GLY A 61 -24.78 24.63 0.18
C GLY A 61 -23.36 24.62 -0.41
N ALA A 62 -22.97 23.45 -0.93
CA ALA A 62 -21.62 23.10 -1.37
C ALA A 62 -21.14 23.84 -2.64
N ASP A 63 -20.04 24.59 -2.52
CA ASP A 63 -19.28 25.21 -3.64
C ASP A 63 -17.76 25.01 -3.45
N HIS A 64 -16.96 25.18 -4.51
CA HIS A 64 -15.50 24.95 -4.53
C HIS A 64 -14.76 25.79 -3.47
N ASP A 65 -15.12 27.06 -3.33
CA ASP A 65 -14.57 27.95 -2.29
C ASP A 65 -14.85 27.44 -0.87
N GLN A 66 -15.95 26.71 -0.67
CA GLN A 66 -16.30 26.13 0.62
C GLN A 66 -15.39 24.94 0.95
N MET A 67 -14.96 24.19 -0.06
CA MET A 67 -14.03 23.06 0.11
C MET A 67 -12.63 23.53 0.48
N GLU A 68 -12.14 24.61 -0.14
CA GLU A 68 -10.83 25.19 0.23
C GLU A 68 -10.88 25.76 1.64
N ARG A 69 -11.95 26.47 2.01
CA ARG A 69 -12.18 26.91 3.40
C ARG A 69 -12.26 25.75 4.39
N MET A 70 -12.86 24.62 3.98
CA MET A 70 -12.93 23.42 4.82
C MET A 70 -11.54 22.80 5.00
N ARG A 71 -10.74 22.72 3.94
CA ARG A 71 -9.34 22.28 4.00
C ARG A 71 -8.54 23.16 4.96
N GLU A 72 -8.56 24.48 4.77
CA GLU A 72 -7.86 25.43 5.65
C GLU A 72 -8.31 25.27 7.10
N TYR A 73 -9.62 25.13 7.33
CA TYR A 73 -10.18 24.94 8.65
C TYR A 73 -9.72 23.64 9.31
N LEU A 74 -9.85 22.49 8.62
CA LEU A 74 -9.45 21.19 9.15
C LEU A 74 -7.94 21.13 9.42
N SER A 75 -7.14 21.77 8.57
CA SER A 75 -5.68 21.87 8.72
C SER A 75 -5.30 22.73 9.92
N ALA A 76 -6.01 23.83 10.13
CA ALA A 76 -5.83 24.70 11.29
C ALA A 76 -6.19 24.02 12.62
N LEU A 77 -7.07 23.00 12.63
CA LEU A 77 -7.39 22.24 13.85
C LEU A 77 -6.19 21.44 14.39
N CYS A 78 -5.28 21.04 13.49
CA CYS A 78 -4.07 20.31 13.85
C CYS A 78 -2.92 21.25 14.26
N LYS A 79 -3.07 22.57 14.12
CA LYS A 79 -2.02 23.54 14.46
C LYS A 79 -1.58 23.39 15.92
N GLY A 80 -0.28 23.29 16.13
CA GLY A 80 0.34 23.14 17.44
C GLY A 80 0.35 21.72 17.98
N TRP A 81 -0.17 20.72 17.23
CA TRP A 81 -0.03 19.33 17.64
C TRP A 81 1.42 18.89 17.48
N ASN A 82 1.97 18.24 18.51
CA ASN A 82 3.29 17.66 18.44
C ASN A 82 3.28 16.41 17.56
N VAL A 83 4.06 16.40 16.49
CA VAL A 83 4.05 15.30 15.50
C VAL A 83 4.47 13.97 16.11
N ARG A 84 5.43 13.97 17.04
CA ARG A 84 5.85 12.73 17.73
C ARG A 84 4.72 12.15 18.57
N GLN A 85 3.97 13.00 19.26
CA GLN A 85 2.81 12.57 20.04
C GLN A 85 1.71 11.98 19.15
N VAL A 86 1.46 12.57 17.98
CA VAL A 86 0.52 12.03 16.98
C VAL A 86 0.95 10.62 16.56
N LYS A 87 2.21 10.47 16.11
CA LYS A 87 2.76 9.18 15.67
C LYS A 87 2.72 8.13 16.78
N GLN A 88 2.99 8.53 18.02
CA GLN A 88 2.91 7.64 19.18
C GLN A 88 1.48 7.14 19.42
N ILE A 89 0.49 8.05 19.47
CA ILE A 89 -0.92 7.68 19.67
C ILE A 89 -1.40 6.76 18.54
N VAL A 90 -1.02 7.06 17.29
CA VAL A 90 -1.34 6.21 16.15
C VAL A 90 -0.73 4.84 16.34
N ALA A 91 0.57 4.72 16.59
CA ALA A 91 1.25 3.43 16.76
C ALA A 91 0.65 2.59 17.92
N GLU A 92 0.31 3.22 19.03
CA GLU A 92 -0.27 2.54 20.20
C GLU A 92 -1.70 2.03 19.95
N THR A 93 -2.49 2.74 19.14
CA THR A 93 -3.92 2.43 18.93
C THR A 93 -4.22 1.82 17.57
N LEU A 94 -3.24 1.74 16.66
CA LEU A 94 -3.38 1.26 15.29
C LEU A 94 -4.00 -0.14 15.24
N HIS A 95 -3.41 -1.10 15.96
CA HIS A 95 -3.87 -2.48 15.92
C HIS A 95 -5.26 -2.66 16.52
N ASP A 96 -5.63 -1.90 17.54
CA ASP A 96 -6.93 -2.08 18.19
C ASP A 96 -8.05 -1.45 17.36
N LEU A 97 -7.73 -0.39 16.62
CA LEU A 97 -8.71 0.40 15.89
C LEU A 97 -8.84 0.02 14.41
N ILE A 98 -7.72 -0.29 13.74
CA ILE A 98 -7.67 -0.50 12.29
C ILE A 98 -7.75 -1.99 11.93
N ASP A 99 -7.02 -2.86 12.64
CA ASP A 99 -7.03 -4.31 12.40
C ASP A 99 -8.44 -4.89 12.22
N PRO A 100 -9.47 -4.58 13.04
CA PRO A 100 -10.79 -5.20 12.94
C PRO A 100 -11.72 -4.60 11.88
N ILE A 101 -11.31 -3.54 11.17
CA ILE A 101 -12.16 -2.82 10.21
C ILE A 101 -11.63 -2.85 8.78
N ILE A 102 -10.54 -3.58 8.53
CA ILE A 102 -10.06 -3.86 7.17
C ILE A 102 -11.03 -4.86 6.51
N TYR A 103 -11.42 -4.60 5.27
CA TYR A 103 -12.21 -5.56 4.49
C TYR A 103 -11.35 -6.78 4.13
N ASP A 104 -11.83 -8.00 4.40
CA ASP A 104 -11.15 -9.25 4.02
C ASP A 104 -10.93 -9.30 2.50
N GLU A 105 -11.90 -8.77 1.75
CA GLU A 105 -11.82 -8.64 0.31
C GLU A 105 -10.67 -7.71 -0.12
N ALA A 106 -10.48 -6.59 0.57
CA ALA A 106 -9.39 -5.67 0.26
C ALA A 106 -8.03 -6.28 0.58
N ALA A 107 -7.89 -6.97 1.72
CA ALA A 107 -6.66 -7.68 2.08
C ALA A 107 -6.32 -8.79 1.07
N SER A 108 -7.31 -9.60 0.67
CA SER A 108 -7.13 -10.65 -0.34
C SER A 108 -6.71 -10.08 -1.69
N LEU A 109 -7.29 -8.94 -2.08
CA LEU A 109 -6.97 -8.27 -3.34
C LEU A 109 -5.56 -7.67 -3.33
N ILE A 110 -5.11 -7.13 -2.20
CA ILE A 110 -3.72 -6.68 -2.00
C ILE A 110 -2.75 -7.87 -2.17
N GLU A 111 -3.03 -9.02 -1.54
CA GLU A 111 -2.23 -10.25 -1.71
C GLU A 111 -2.19 -10.73 -3.16
N GLU A 112 -3.32 -10.65 -3.89
CA GLU A 112 -3.39 -11.02 -5.30
C GLU A 112 -2.48 -10.15 -6.18
N HIS A 113 -2.47 -8.83 -5.96
CA HIS A 113 -1.60 -7.92 -6.69
C HIS A 113 -0.12 -8.18 -6.42
N HIS A 114 0.24 -8.40 -5.15
CA HIS A 114 1.59 -8.81 -4.78
C HIS A 114 2.02 -10.11 -5.45
N THR A 115 1.14 -11.11 -5.44
CA THR A 115 1.38 -12.41 -6.09
C THR A 115 1.54 -12.27 -7.60
N ALA A 116 0.85 -11.31 -8.21
CA ALA A 116 0.98 -10.97 -9.62
C ALA A 116 2.23 -10.11 -9.93
N GLY A 117 3.07 -9.80 -8.93
CA GLY A 117 4.29 -9.01 -9.08
C GLY A 117 4.05 -7.51 -9.28
N ARG A 118 2.90 -7.00 -8.83
CA ARG A 118 2.57 -5.58 -8.84
C ARG A 118 2.94 -4.94 -7.51
N ASP A 119 3.38 -3.69 -7.56
CA ASP A 119 3.50 -2.87 -6.37
C ASP A 119 2.10 -2.43 -5.89
N VAL A 120 1.89 -2.41 -4.58
CA VAL A 120 0.67 -1.91 -3.94
C VAL A 120 0.93 -0.52 -3.38
N VAL A 121 0.12 0.44 -3.81
CA VAL A 121 0.24 1.85 -3.42
C VAL A 121 -1.06 2.31 -2.76
N ILE A 122 -0.97 2.79 -1.52
CA ILE A 122 -2.11 3.43 -0.84
C ILE A 122 -2.11 4.92 -1.20
N VAL A 123 -3.25 5.45 -1.64
CA VAL A 123 -3.42 6.86 -2.03
C VAL A 123 -4.59 7.44 -1.25
N SER A 124 -4.34 8.26 -0.22
CA SER A 124 -5.38 8.70 0.72
C SER A 124 -5.33 10.21 0.97
N THR A 125 -6.50 10.83 1.14
CA THR A 125 -6.59 12.24 1.57
C THR A 125 -6.21 12.44 3.04
N SER A 126 -6.23 11.37 3.85
CA SER A 126 -5.82 11.44 5.26
C SER A 126 -4.34 11.80 5.43
N GLY A 127 -3.98 12.30 6.61
CA GLY A 127 -2.61 12.71 6.93
C GLY A 127 -1.62 11.56 6.95
N ALA A 128 -0.40 11.80 6.47
CA ALA A 128 0.67 10.82 6.35
C ALA A 128 0.96 10.08 7.68
N GLU A 129 0.90 10.78 8.82
CA GLU A 129 1.15 10.20 10.15
C GLU A 129 0.16 9.09 10.54
N VAL A 130 -1.01 9.05 9.89
CA VAL A 130 -2.03 8.01 10.07
C VAL A 130 -1.97 6.98 8.94
N VAL A 131 -1.78 7.44 7.69
CA VAL A 131 -1.85 6.57 6.50
C VAL A 131 -0.61 5.69 6.39
N GLU A 132 0.59 6.20 6.69
CA GLU A 132 1.84 5.44 6.58
C GLU A 132 1.82 4.17 7.45
N PRO A 133 1.51 4.22 8.77
CA PRO A 133 1.44 3.00 9.59
C PRO A 133 0.34 2.02 9.14
N ILE A 134 -0.76 2.52 8.58
CA ILE A 134 -1.81 1.68 8.01
C ILE A 134 -1.32 0.98 6.74
N GLY A 135 -0.63 1.70 5.86
CA GLY A 135 -0.01 1.14 4.67
C GLY A 135 0.99 0.04 5.00
N GLU A 136 1.85 0.28 6.00
CA GLU A 136 2.78 -0.74 6.52
C GLU A 136 2.05 -1.97 7.04
N LEU A 137 0.97 -1.79 7.81
CA LEU A 137 0.15 -2.89 8.32
C LEU A 137 -0.46 -3.73 7.18
N LEU A 138 -0.90 -3.07 6.11
CA LEU A 138 -1.48 -3.71 4.92
C LEU A 138 -0.44 -4.33 3.98
N GLY A 139 0.86 -4.08 4.21
CA GLY A 139 1.93 -4.52 3.30
C GLY A 139 1.97 -3.71 2.00
N ALA A 140 1.60 -2.43 2.04
CA ALA A 140 1.78 -1.54 0.89
C ALA A 140 3.26 -1.24 0.67
N ASP A 141 3.69 -1.21 -0.59
CA ASP A 141 5.05 -0.84 -0.96
C ASP A 141 5.27 0.67 -0.84
N ARG A 142 4.21 1.46 -1.07
CA ARG A 142 4.25 2.92 -1.08
C ARG A 142 2.96 3.55 -0.57
N VAL A 143 3.09 4.79 -0.11
CA VAL A 143 1.97 5.60 0.38
C VAL A 143 2.04 7.00 -0.23
N VAL A 144 0.90 7.47 -0.73
CA VAL A 144 0.64 8.86 -1.10
C VAL A 144 -0.43 9.39 -0.15
N ALA A 145 -0.07 10.36 0.69
CA ALA A 145 -0.95 10.90 1.73
C ALA A 145 -0.80 12.43 1.82
N THR A 146 -1.78 13.09 2.44
CA THR A 146 -1.70 14.53 2.72
C THR A 146 -0.56 14.80 3.70
N ARG A 147 0.26 15.81 3.41
CA ARG A 147 1.38 16.24 4.25
C ARG A 147 1.16 17.64 4.79
N MET A 148 1.36 17.78 6.10
CA MET A 148 1.29 19.05 6.82
C MET A 148 2.68 19.64 6.97
N VAL A 149 2.79 20.96 6.96
CA VAL A 149 4.04 21.65 7.27
C VAL A 149 4.35 21.49 8.77
N VAL A 150 5.57 21.09 9.08
CA VAL A 150 6.08 20.92 10.44
C VAL A 150 7.05 22.06 10.76
N GLY A 151 6.77 22.78 11.84
CA GLY A 151 7.61 23.85 12.35
C GLY A 151 8.91 23.33 12.98
N ALA A 152 9.85 24.24 13.21
CA ALA A 152 11.12 23.93 13.88
C ALA A 152 10.95 23.42 15.33
N ASP A 153 9.79 23.68 15.94
CA ASP A 153 9.39 23.18 17.25
C ASP A 153 8.89 21.71 17.23
N GLY A 154 8.79 21.10 16.04
CA GLY A 154 8.29 19.75 15.85
C GLY A 154 6.77 19.65 15.94
N CYS A 155 6.05 20.76 15.78
CA CYS A 155 4.60 20.83 15.76
C CYS A 155 4.06 21.18 14.37
N PHE A 156 2.82 20.80 14.07
CA PHE A 156 2.17 21.25 12.83
C PHE A 156 1.92 22.76 12.85
N THR A 157 2.27 23.45 11.77
CA THR A 157 2.04 24.90 11.64
C THR A 157 0.57 25.24 11.34
N GLY A 158 -0.20 24.24 10.88
CA GLY A 158 -1.56 24.38 10.36
C GLY A 158 -1.62 24.56 8.84
N GLU A 159 -0.48 24.69 8.16
CA GLU A 159 -0.37 24.78 6.71
C GLU A 159 -0.24 23.38 6.10
N VAL A 160 -0.77 23.21 4.89
CA VAL A 160 -0.72 21.95 4.13
C VAL A 160 0.36 22.07 3.07
N GLU A 161 1.39 21.23 3.15
CA GLU A 161 2.44 21.13 2.13
C GLU A 161 1.92 20.47 0.86
N TYR A 162 1.18 19.38 1.02
CA TYR A 162 0.65 18.59 -0.09
C TYR A 162 -0.71 18.00 0.28
N TYR A 163 -1.73 18.20 -0.56
CA TYR A 163 -3.10 17.77 -0.30
C TYR A 163 -3.52 16.68 -1.29
N ALA A 164 -3.57 15.43 -0.82
CA ALA A 164 -3.85 14.26 -1.63
C ALA A 164 -5.36 14.10 -1.89
N TYR A 165 -5.97 15.04 -2.61
CA TYR A 165 -7.41 15.07 -2.86
C TYR A 165 -7.73 15.29 -4.32
N GLY A 166 -8.69 14.54 -4.84
CA GLY A 166 -9.24 14.76 -6.17
C GLY A 166 -8.18 14.65 -7.28
N PRO A 167 -8.06 15.66 -8.17
CA PRO A 167 -7.07 15.67 -9.25
C PRO A 167 -5.63 15.46 -8.77
N THR A 168 -5.27 15.96 -7.58
CA THR A 168 -3.91 15.83 -7.03
C THR A 168 -3.54 14.36 -6.80
N LYS A 169 -4.50 13.48 -6.47
CA LYS A 169 -4.23 12.03 -6.37
C LYS A 169 -3.84 11.47 -7.74
N ALA A 170 -4.51 11.89 -8.81
CA ALA A 170 -4.20 11.46 -10.17
C ALA A 170 -2.82 11.96 -10.64
N GLU A 171 -2.46 13.20 -10.28
CA GLU A 171 -1.14 13.75 -10.55
C GLU A 171 -0.04 12.94 -9.85
N ALA A 172 -0.20 12.66 -8.55
CA ALA A 172 0.75 11.83 -7.82
C ALA A 172 0.86 10.39 -8.35
N VAL A 173 -0.23 9.80 -8.83
CA VAL A 173 -0.18 8.48 -9.51
C VAL A 173 0.65 8.56 -10.78
N LYS A 174 0.49 9.61 -11.59
CA LYS A 174 1.27 9.82 -12.83
C LYS A 174 2.74 10.08 -12.54
N GLU A 175 3.05 10.91 -11.55
CA GLU A 175 4.43 11.19 -11.12
C GLU A 175 5.11 9.94 -10.57
N LEU A 176 4.39 9.16 -9.76
CA LEU A 176 4.91 7.91 -9.22
C LEU A 176 5.12 6.88 -10.33
N ALA A 177 4.21 6.79 -11.30
CA ALA A 177 4.37 5.93 -12.46
C ALA A 177 5.59 6.31 -13.31
N ALA A 178 5.82 7.60 -13.53
CA ALA A 178 6.98 8.07 -14.26
C ALA A 178 8.31 7.76 -13.55
N SER A 179 8.35 7.90 -12.23
CA SER A 179 9.57 7.63 -11.44
C SER A 179 9.86 6.15 -11.24
N GLU A 180 8.83 5.32 -11.10
CA GLU A 180 8.98 3.87 -10.86
C GLU A 180 8.93 3.01 -12.12
N GLY A 181 8.64 3.64 -13.28
CA GLY A 181 8.51 2.95 -14.56
C GLY A 181 7.24 2.10 -14.65
N TYR A 182 6.13 2.57 -14.08
CA TYR A 182 4.84 1.88 -14.18
C TYR A 182 4.16 2.14 -15.51
N ASP A 183 3.70 1.08 -16.16
CA ASP A 183 2.78 1.19 -17.30
C ASP A 183 1.35 1.34 -16.77
N LEU A 184 0.87 2.59 -16.73
CA LEU A 184 -0.47 2.93 -16.22
C LEU A 184 -1.60 2.21 -16.96
N ALA A 185 -1.43 1.89 -18.26
CA ALA A 185 -2.43 1.15 -19.03
C ALA A 185 -2.61 -0.30 -18.54
N ARG A 186 -1.67 -0.79 -17.71
CA ARG A 186 -1.71 -2.12 -17.08
C ARG A 186 -1.83 -2.03 -15.55
N CYS A 187 -1.99 -0.82 -15.02
CA CYS A 187 -2.18 -0.58 -13.59
C CYS A 187 -3.66 -0.63 -13.21
N TYR A 188 -3.90 -0.76 -11.91
CA TYR A 188 -5.23 -0.87 -11.32
C TYR A 188 -5.47 0.28 -10.36
N ALA A 189 -6.71 0.71 -10.22
CA ALA A 189 -7.09 1.70 -9.21
C ALA A 189 -8.44 1.35 -8.58
N TYR A 190 -8.56 1.56 -7.27
CA TYR A 190 -9.72 1.21 -6.46
C TYR A 190 -10.15 2.41 -5.61
N SER A 191 -11.43 2.80 -5.66
CA SER A 191 -11.97 3.87 -4.81
C SER A 191 -13.50 3.76 -4.62
N ASP A 192 -14.01 4.28 -3.51
CA ASP A 192 -15.44 4.43 -3.21
C ASP A 192 -16.02 5.79 -3.60
N SER A 193 -15.18 6.81 -3.87
CA SER A 193 -15.63 8.18 -4.00
C SER A 193 -15.48 8.77 -5.40
N ALA A 194 -16.47 9.58 -5.79
CA ALA A 194 -16.44 10.33 -7.05
C ALA A 194 -15.30 11.35 -7.12
N THR A 195 -14.73 11.74 -5.98
CA THR A 195 -13.56 12.62 -5.93
C THR A 195 -12.38 12.00 -6.65
N ASP A 196 -12.29 10.67 -6.65
CA ASP A 196 -11.17 9.91 -7.21
C ASP A 196 -11.37 9.50 -8.66
N ILE A 197 -12.45 9.95 -9.32
CA ILE A 197 -12.66 9.72 -10.77
C ILE A 197 -11.40 10.06 -11.58
N PRO A 198 -10.71 11.20 -11.37
CA PRO A 198 -9.47 11.49 -12.10
C PRO A 198 -8.36 10.46 -11.90
N MET A 199 -8.28 9.85 -10.71
CA MET A 199 -7.32 8.77 -10.41
C MET A 199 -7.72 7.48 -11.13
N LEU A 200 -9.01 7.12 -11.09
CA LEU A 200 -9.53 5.95 -11.80
C LEU A 200 -9.34 6.07 -13.31
N GLU A 201 -9.57 7.25 -13.89
CA GLU A 201 -9.35 7.53 -15.31
C GLU A 201 -7.88 7.42 -15.75
N SER A 202 -6.93 7.51 -14.80
CA SER A 202 -5.50 7.52 -15.11
C SER A 202 -4.92 6.13 -15.38
N VAL A 203 -5.67 5.06 -15.11
CA VAL A 203 -5.20 3.67 -15.22
C VAL A 203 -6.03 2.85 -16.20
N GLY A 204 -5.47 1.73 -16.68
CA GLY A 204 -6.19 0.82 -17.58
C GLY A 204 -7.23 -0.07 -16.91
N HIS A 205 -7.14 -0.28 -15.59
CA HIS A 205 -8.06 -1.15 -14.84
C HIS A 205 -8.71 -0.46 -13.64
N PRO A 206 -9.61 0.53 -13.86
CA PRO A 206 -10.36 1.19 -12.80
C PRO A 206 -11.43 0.28 -12.20
N HIS A 207 -11.59 0.35 -10.88
CA HIS A 207 -12.61 -0.39 -10.14
C HIS A 207 -13.27 0.52 -9.09
N ALA A 208 -14.60 0.57 -9.11
CA ALA A 208 -15.37 1.25 -8.08
C ALA A 208 -15.66 0.28 -6.94
N VAL A 209 -15.33 0.62 -5.69
CA VAL A 209 -15.52 -0.23 -4.52
C VAL A 209 -16.59 0.38 -3.63
N ASN A 210 -17.71 -0.31 -3.37
CA ASN A 210 -18.80 0.23 -2.56
C ASN A 210 -19.20 1.71 -2.90
N PRO A 211 -19.34 2.07 -4.19
CA PRO A 211 -19.27 3.47 -4.61
C PRO A 211 -20.39 4.35 -4.05
N ASP A 212 -20.08 5.62 -3.84
CA ASP A 212 -21.06 6.67 -3.63
C ASP A 212 -22.01 6.81 -4.84
N ARG A 213 -23.06 7.62 -4.72
CA ARG A 213 -24.07 7.75 -5.78
C ARG A 213 -23.49 8.32 -7.09
N ALA A 214 -22.55 9.26 -6.99
CA ALA A 214 -21.96 9.90 -8.16
C ALA A 214 -20.97 8.95 -8.86
N LEU A 215 -20.09 8.28 -8.11
CA LEU A 215 -19.18 7.28 -8.66
C LEU A 215 -19.93 6.09 -9.23
N ARG A 216 -21.02 5.63 -8.60
CA ARG A 216 -21.85 4.54 -9.15
C ARG A 216 -22.43 4.89 -10.53
N ARG A 217 -22.86 6.15 -10.72
CA ARG A 217 -23.36 6.61 -12.02
C ARG A 217 -22.24 6.64 -13.06
N GLU A 218 -21.07 7.15 -12.68
CA GLU A 218 -19.91 7.23 -13.58
C GLU A 218 -19.42 5.83 -13.98
N ALA A 219 -19.27 4.93 -13.00
CA ALA A 219 -18.88 3.55 -13.23
C ALA A 219 -19.88 2.83 -14.15
N GLY A 220 -21.19 3.07 -13.97
CA GLY A 220 -22.20 2.53 -14.89
C GLY A 220 -22.11 3.09 -16.30
N ALA A 221 -21.84 4.39 -16.46
CA ALA A 221 -21.71 5.04 -17.77
C ALA A 221 -20.46 4.60 -18.53
N ARG A 222 -19.38 4.26 -17.80
CA ARG A 222 -18.08 3.85 -18.36
C ARG A 222 -17.83 2.36 -18.31
N GLU A 223 -18.81 1.59 -17.85
CA GLU A 223 -18.72 0.14 -17.67
C GLU A 223 -17.55 -0.28 -16.76
N TRP A 224 -17.19 0.55 -15.78
CA TRP A 224 -16.19 0.19 -14.78
C TRP A 224 -16.73 -0.90 -13.84
N PRO A 225 -15.93 -1.95 -13.56
CA PRO A 225 -16.30 -2.94 -12.56
C PRO A 225 -16.64 -2.33 -11.21
N ILE A 226 -17.74 -2.79 -10.61
CA ILE A 226 -18.15 -2.43 -9.26
C ILE A 226 -17.92 -3.63 -8.34
N LEU A 227 -17.06 -3.45 -7.34
CA LEU A 227 -16.80 -4.41 -6.28
C LEU A 227 -17.64 -4.06 -5.05
N VAL A 228 -18.13 -5.09 -4.37
CA VAL A 228 -18.90 -4.95 -3.12
C VAL A 228 -18.14 -5.64 -2.01
N PHE A 229 -17.63 -4.86 -1.05
CA PHE A 229 -16.93 -5.38 0.13
C PHE A 229 -17.86 -5.28 1.34
N ASN A 230 -18.06 -6.40 2.04
CA ASN A 230 -19.03 -6.49 3.13
C ASN A 230 -18.52 -7.22 4.37
N ARG A 231 -17.30 -7.77 4.37
CA ARG A 231 -16.73 -8.53 5.49
C ARG A 231 -15.55 -7.80 6.13
N PRO A 232 -15.77 -6.95 7.14
CA PRO A 232 -14.67 -6.47 7.97
C PRO A 232 -14.13 -7.64 8.81
N VAL A 233 -12.82 -7.86 8.76
CA VAL A 233 -12.13 -8.94 9.49
C VAL A 233 -10.89 -8.38 10.21
N ARG A 234 -10.37 -9.15 11.18
CA ARG A 234 -9.08 -8.85 11.83
C ARG A 234 -7.91 -9.34 10.96
N LEU A 235 -7.02 -8.45 10.52
CA LEU A 235 -5.82 -8.81 9.75
C LEU A 235 -4.91 -9.80 10.51
N LYS A 236 -4.86 -9.74 11.86
CA LYS A 236 -4.09 -10.70 12.67
C LYS A 236 -4.46 -12.17 12.46
N GLN A 237 -5.67 -12.47 12.00
CA GLN A 237 -6.10 -13.84 11.67
C GLN A 237 -5.52 -14.33 10.31
N ARG A 238 -4.93 -13.42 9.52
CA ARG A 238 -4.28 -13.66 8.22
C ARG A 238 -2.76 -13.51 8.24
N LEU A 239 -2.15 -13.03 9.33
CA LEU A 239 -0.68 -12.83 9.43
C LEU A 239 0.21 -14.05 9.09
N PRO A 240 -0.22 -15.32 9.20
CA PRO A 240 0.56 -16.44 8.68
C PRO A 240 0.71 -16.43 7.14
N ALA A 241 -0.23 -15.80 6.41
CA ALA A 241 -0.25 -15.71 4.95
C ALA A 241 0.38 -14.41 4.41
N LEU A 242 0.25 -13.29 5.14
CA LEU A 242 0.81 -11.98 4.76
C LEU A 242 2.33 -11.86 4.96
N ARG A 243 2.94 -12.77 5.74
CA ARG A 243 4.40 -12.91 5.78
C ARG A 243 4.87 -13.62 4.52
N MET A 244 4.90 -12.89 3.41
CA MET A 244 5.87 -13.22 2.37
C MET A 244 7.26 -13.18 3.03
N PRO A 245 8.08 -14.23 2.88
CA PRO A 245 9.43 -14.17 3.41
C PRO A 245 10.14 -12.97 2.77
N PRO A 246 10.89 -12.16 3.54
CA PRO A 246 11.76 -11.17 2.93
C PRO A 246 12.66 -11.92 1.98
N ARG A 247 12.59 -11.59 0.67
CA ARG A 247 13.35 -12.26 -0.40
C ARG A 247 14.76 -12.60 0.09
N PRO A 248 15.07 -13.86 0.49
CA PRO A 248 16.45 -14.26 0.55
C PRO A 248 16.81 -14.49 -0.90
N ALA A 249 17.81 -13.73 -1.34
CA ALA A 249 18.60 -13.91 -2.54
C ALA A 249 18.35 -15.22 -3.30
N LEU A 250 18.17 -15.06 -4.60
CA LEU A 250 18.22 -16.05 -5.67
C LEU A 250 19.57 -16.82 -5.64
N VAL A 251 19.80 -17.62 -4.59
CA VAL A 251 20.99 -18.45 -4.34
C VAL A 251 20.61 -19.93 -4.17
N ALA A 252 19.31 -20.27 -4.23
CA ALA A 252 18.86 -21.66 -4.30
C ALA A 252 19.06 -22.32 -5.68
N ALA A 253 19.85 -21.73 -6.59
CA ALA A 253 20.32 -22.38 -7.81
C ALA A 253 21.78 -22.87 -7.72
N ALA A 254 22.53 -22.55 -6.66
CA ALA A 254 23.93 -22.95 -6.52
C ALA A 254 24.15 -24.26 -5.72
N ALA A 255 23.15 -24.75 -4.98
CA ALA A 255 23.31 -25.92 -4.11
C ALA A 255 23.16 -27.28 -4.81
N VAL A 256 22.58 -27.33 -6.02
CA VAL A 256 22.44 -28.61 -6.78
C VAL A 256 23.70 -28.97 -7.56
N GLY A 257 24.60 -28.00 -7.82
CA GLY A 257 25.84 -28.25 -8.56
C GLY A 257 26.96 -28.92 -7.76
N ALA A 258 27.04 -28.68 -6.44
CA ALA A 258 28.13 -29.21 -5.61
C ALA A 258 27.97 -30.71 -5.27
N ALA A 259 26.74 -31.21 -5.17
CA ALA A 259 26.46 -32.63 -4.91
C ALA A 259 26.73 -33.51 -6.15
N ALA A 260 26.47 -32.99 -7.36
CA ALA A 260 26.73 -33.72 -8.60
C ALA A 260 28.24 -33.84 -8.90
N ALA A 261 29.03 -32.80 -8.61
CA ALA A 261 30.48 -32.83 -8.84
C ALA A 261 31.22 -33.77 -7.87
N THR A 262 30.78 -33.87 -6.62
CA THR A 262 31.40 -34.76 -5.61
C THR A 262 31.06 -36.23 -5.84
N ALA A 263 29.83 -36.55 -6.23
CA ALA A 263 29.45 -37.92 -6.58
C ALA A 263 30.16 -38.43 -7.86
N GLY A 264 30.34 -37.56 -8.87
CA GLY A 264 31.07 -37.89 -10.10
C GLY A 264 32.57 -38.15 -9.87
N LEU A 265 33.22 -37.35 -9.03
CA LEU A 265 34.64 -37.52 -8.68
C LEU A 265 34.89 -38.79 -7.86
N VAL A 266 34.01 -39.12 -6.90
CA VAL A 266 34.12 -40.36 -6.10
C VAL A 266 33.87 -41.61 -6.95
N TRP A 267 32.92 -41.56 -7.89
CA TRP A 267 32.66 -42.67 -8.81
C TRP A 267 33.80 -42.89 -9.82
N TYR A 268 34.40 -41.81 -10.34
CA TYR A 268 35.55 -41.89 -11.25
C TYR A 268 36.81 -42.41 -10.54
N ALA A 269 37.09 -41.95 -9.32
CA ALA A 269 38.22 -42.41 -8.52
C ALA A 269 38.12 -43.91 -8.16
N ASN A 270 36.92 -44.42 -7.88
CA ASN A 270 36.70 -45.84 -7.55
C ASN A 270 36.72 -46.79 -8.76
N ARG A 271 36.64 -46.28 -10.00
CA ARG A 271 36.75 -47.12 -11.21
C ARG A 271 38.18 -47.28 -11.74
N GLY A 272 39.11 -46.40 -11.34
CA GLY A 272 40.52 -46.46 -11.77
C GLY A 272 41.41 -47.44 -10.98
N GLY A 273 40.93 -48.04 -9.89
CA GLY A 273 41.75 -48.79 -8.93
C GLY A 273 41.78 -50.33 -9.09
N ARG A 274 41.22 -50.91 -10.15
CA ARG A 274 41.15 -52.39 -10.31
C ARG A 274 41.67 -52.87 -11.67
N SER A 275 42.94 -52.59 -11.97
CA SER A 275 43.64 -53.24 -13.08
C SER A 275 45.18 -53.11 -13.02
N SER A 276 45.82 -53.53 -11.93
CA SER A 276 47.18 -54.12 -12.01
C SER A 276 47.60 -54.81 -10.71
N ALA A 277 47.29 -56.10 -10.54
CA ALA A 277 48.12 -57.03 -9.76
C ALA A 277 47.53 -58.45 -9.84
N ARG A 278 48.06 -59.27 -10.76
CA ARG A 278 48.37 -60.69 -10.52
C ARG A 278 49.26 -61.19 -11.65
N ARG A 279 50.57 -61.13 -11.41
CA ARG A 279 51.57 -61.90 -12.15
C ARG A 279 51.42 -63.38 -11.81
N GLY A 280 51.64 -64.19 -12.85
CA GLY A 280 51.88 -65.64 -12.96
C GLY A 280 51.96 -66.55 -11.72
N LEU A 281 51.25 -67.67 -11.83
CA LEU A 281 51.69 -69.04 -11.50
C LEU A 281 50.59 -69.97 -12.09
N PHE A 282 50.85 -70.87 -13.04
CA PHE A 282 51.40 -72.21 -12.78
C PHE A 282 51.82 -72.89 -14.09
N ALA A 283 52.87 -73.69 -13.99
CA ALA A 283 53.42 -74.56 -15.03
C ALA A 283 52.75 -75.96 -15.05
N ARG A 284 52.76 -76.59 -16.24
CA ARG A 284 52.82 -78.04 -16.59
C ARG A 284 52.07 -79.06 -15.70
N VAL A 285 51.20 -79.87 -16.31
CA VAL A 285 51.50 -81.16 -17.00
C VAL A 285 50.46 -81.37 -18.10
#